data_AF-A0A522VWW9-F1
#
_entry.id   AF-A0A522VWW9-F1
#
_cell.length_a   1.000
_cell.length_b   1.000
_cell.length_c   1.000
_cell.angle_alpha   90.00
_cell.angle_beta   90.00
_cell.angle_gamma   90.00
#
_symmetry.space_group_name_H-M   'P 1'
#
loop_
_entity.id
_entity.type
_entity.pdbx_description
1 polymer ?
#
loop_
_entity_poly.entity_id
_entity_poly.type
_entity_poly.pdbx_seq_one_letter_code
_entity_poly.pdbx_strand_id
1 'polypeptide(L)'
;AGWSIVPSSHFNDISTGFEAVAFQRGTGANAEIVISYAGTDSDDLTGDVAADLALGSGLASEQLLQAAEYYLQIKAINPDAKITLTGHSLGGGLASLVAVFFNETAVTFDQAPFRNAASWVRAQGILVDLWAKFPAATYPEISTWLAPLDRFIASFDPFGLGWSADGLDAREAKVTNLSVQGEFLSLLNILRIGTELPPLSHGAYSDSVDLHSQALLTTFVQNDGFRQVTFKLTDLLPMIFDENLFEKSLKSEVPNLLEHLIRHEVGGVEGVAADGDKMLARFTADLQKLAATDDLSVAGANLTKALIAFAMQAYYDGPKNSEADHELYEAVKGGVHFDRSDIGSNLDDIKGYTQYFKNYLATLSAEEQDGINQQLSGLLDWYIAGKKMTATAKDKTAFMLGADETDILTGGSKNDLLAGAAGSDTLQGEAGDDTLYGGADQDTLLGNAGNDKLYGGAGIDLLDGGAGDDTLYGGDGRDVYRLNGQGGTDRIEDDGGVLMWKGQILAGA
;
A
#
# COMPACT_ATOMS: atom_id res chain seq x y z
N ALA A 1 -7.50 -9.37 19.13
CA ALA A 1 -7.26 -8.48 20.28
C ALA A 1 -6.20 -7.50 19.83
N GLY A 2 -6.56 -6.21 19.76
CA GLY A 2 -5.71 -5.16 19.19
C GLY A 2 -4.48 -4.86 20.05
N TRP A 3 -3.61 -4.01 19.51
CA TRP A 3 -2.48 -3.44 20.24
C TRP A 3 -2.97 -2.40 21.26
N SER A 4 -2.27 -2.28 22.39
CA SER A 4 -2.51 -1.24 23.39
C SER A 4 -1.17 -0.65 23.85
N ILE A 5 -1.17 0.62 24.26
CA ILE A 5 0.02 1.23 24.86
C ILE A 5 0.35 0.49 26.17
N VAL A 6 1.62 0.14 26.37
CA VAL A 6 2.09 -0.40 27.65
C VAL A 6 1.90 0.69 28.72
N PRO A 7 1.20 0.44 29.84
CA PRO A 7 0.93 1.47 30.82
C PRO A 7 2.21 2.18 31.30
N SER A 8 2.16 3.52 31.34
CA SER A 8 3.28 4.39 31.75
C SER A 8 4.55 4.23 30.92
N SER A 9 4.43 3.73 29.69
CA SER A 9 5.55 3.58 28.77
C SER A 9 5.75 4.80 27.87
N HIS A 10 4.95 5.85 27.93
CA HIS A 10 5.33 7.08 27.22
C HIS A 10 6.43 7.78 28.02
N PHE A 11 7.58 8.01 27.40
CA PHE A 11 8.71 8.71 28.00
C PHE A 11 9.14 9.85 27.08
N ASN A 12 9.21 11.06 27.63
CA ASN A 12 9.68 12.25 26.94
C ASN A 12 10.62 13.03 27.88
N ASP A 13 11.85 13.28 27.43
CA ASP A 13 12.83 14.14 28.09
C ASP A 13 13.15 15.36 27.21
N ILE A 14 12.51 16.48 27.53
CA ILE A 14 12.62 17.76 26.83
C ILE A 14 14.07 18.28 26.81
N SER A 15 14.91 17.91 27.79
CA SER A 15 16.28 18.42 27.86
C SER A 15 17.23 17.76 26.85
N THR A 16 16.87 16.57 26.37
CA THR A 16 17.64 15.82 25.37
C THR A 16 16.88 15.64 24.07
N GLY A 17 15.58 15.98 24.01
CA GLY A 17 14.72 15.73 22.86
C GLY A 17 14.37 14.25 22.65
N PHE A 18 14.60 13.40 23.65
CA PHE A 18 14.36 11.96 23.54
C PHE A 18 12.90 11.62 23.83
N GLU A 19 12.27 10.89 22.90
CA GLU A 19 10.93 10.35 23.08
C GLU A 19 10.85 8.87 22.71
N ALA A 20 10.09 8.11 23.51
CA ALA A 20 9.83 6.70 23.26
C ALA A 20 8.43 6.28 23.71
N VAL A 21 7.85 5.31 22.99
CA VAL A 21 6.58 4.68 23.33
C VAL A 21 6.62 3.18 23.05
N ALA A 22 5.96 2.39 23.91
CA ALA A 22 5.86 0.95 23.76
C ALA A 22 4.41 0.52 23.56
N PHE A 23 4.20 -0.30 22.54
CA PHE A 23 2.91 -0.92 22.23
C PHE A 23 3.00 -2.41 22.54
N GLN A 24 1.92 -2.99 23.04
CA GLN A 24 1.83 -4.41 23.36
C GLN A 24 0.62 -5.06 22.72
N ARG A 25 0.81 -6.28 22.21
CA ARG A 25 -0.24 -7.20 21.77
C ARG A 25 -0.11 -8.52 22.51
N GLY A 26 -1.22 -9.01 23.06
CA GLY A 26 -1.22 -10.24 23.88
C GLY A 26 -0.66 -10.02 25.29
N THR A 27 -0.56 -11.11 26.07
CA THR A 27 -0.12 -11.07 27.47
C THR A 27 0.81 -12.25 27.79
N GLY A 28 1.65 -12.10 28.82
CA GLY A 28 2.59 -13.12 29.27
C GLY A 28 3.67 -13.46 28.23
N ALA A 29 4.08 -14.73 28.15
CA ALA A 29 5.13 -15.19 27.23
C ALA A 29 4.81 -15.08 25.73
N ASN A 30 3.55 -14.80 25.39
CA ASN A 30 3.12 -14.55 24.02
C ASN A 30 2.92 -13.05 23.73
N ALA A 31 3.29 -12.18 24.67
CA ALA A 31 3.23 -10.75 24.44
C ALA A 31 4.26 -10.35 23.40
N GLU A 32 3.79 -9.67 22.36
CA GLU A 32 4.63 -8.98 21.40
C GLU A 32 4.66 -7.50 21.78
N ILE A 33 5.85 -6.92 21.82
CA ILE A 33 6.06 -5.52 22.14
C ILE A 33 6.80 -4.85 21.00
N VAL A 34 6.34 -3.67 20.61
CA VAL A 34 7.05 -2.77 19.71
C VAL A 34 7.42 -1.52 20.47
N ILE A 35 8.72 -1.20 20.51
CA ILE A 35 9.22 0.06 21.05
C ILE A 35 9.58 0.98 19.90
N SER A 36 8.90 2.11 19.85
CA SER A 36 9.20 3.20 18.92
C SER A 36 10.04 4.25 19.62
N TYR A 37 11.19 4.58 19.02
CA TYR A 37 11.96 5.76 19.38
C TYR A 37 11.66 6.87 18.37
N ALA A 38 11.29 8.05 18.86
CA ALA A 38 11.25 9.25 18.06
C ALA A 38 12.57 9.99 18.24
N GLY A 39 13.12 10.44 17.12
CA GLY A 39 14.20 11.41 17.14
C GLY A 39 13.58 12.79 17.11
N THR A 40 13.67 13.50 18.24
CA THR A 40 13.53 14.96 18.37
C THR A 40 12.10 15.49 18.36
N ASP A 41 11.78 16.31 19.37
CA ASP A 41 10.60 17.17 19.40
C ASP A 41 10.83 18.35 18.44
N SER A 42 9.78 18.74 17.71
CA SER A 42 9.79 19.84 16.73
C SER A 42 10.30 21.20 17.23
N ASP A 43 10.51 21.35 18.54
CA ASP A 43 10.94 22.58 19.21
C ASP A 43 12.46 22.69 19.53
N ASP A 44 13.30 21.65 19.35
CA ASP A 44 14.75 21.69 19.72
C ASP A 44 15.76 21.25 18.65
N LEU A 45 15.85 22.03 17.55
CA LEU A 45 16.87 21.86 16.50
C LEU A 45 18.35 21.89 16.99
N THR A 46 18.63 22.34 18.21
CA THR A 46 20.02 22.56 18.69
C THR A 46 20.60 21.38 19.48
N GLY A 47 19.77 20.64 20.21
CA GLY A 47 20.14 19.36 20.80
C GLY A 47 20.44 18.30 19.73
N ASP A 48 19.68 18.34 18.64
CA ASP A 48 19.67 17.35 17.54
C ASP A 48 21.00 17.28 16.81
N VAL A 49 21.50 18.44 16.38
CA VAL A 49 22.79 18.54 15.68
C VAL A 49 23.93 18.05 16.59
N ALA A 50 23.85 18.25 17.90
CA ALA A 50 24.86 17.78 18.84
C ALA A 50 24.78 16.25 19.06
N ALA A 51 23.58 15.69 19.19
CA ALA A 51 23.35 14.26 19.35
C ALA A 51 23.72 13.47 18.08
N ASP A 52 23.33 13.96 16.91
CA ASP A 52 23.62 13.35 15.61
C ASP A 52 25.10 13.41 15.26
N LEU A 53 25.77 14.55 15.50
CA LEU A 53 27.21 14.65 15.31
C LEU A 53 27.97 13.77 16.29
N ALA A 54 27.51 13.64 17.54
CA ALA A 54 28.12 12.75 18.51
C ALA A 54 27.94 11.28 18.08
N LEU A 55 26.73 10.83 17.78
CA LEU A 55 26.47 9.44 17.38
C LEU A 55 27.10 9.08 16.04
N GLY A 56 27.02 9.97 15.04
CA GLY A 56 27.63 9.79 13.72
C GLY A 56 29.17 9.74 13.75
N SER A 57 29.81 10.50 14.65
CA SER A 57 31.26 10.43 14.89
C SER A 57 31.67 9.32 15.86
N GLY A 58 30.70 8.59 16.41
CA GLY A 58 30.91 7.51 17.36
C GLY A 58 31.29 7.99 18.76
N LEU A 59 30.93 9.21 19.19
CA LEU A 59 30.99 9.70 20.57
C LEU A 59 29.75 9.29 21.39
N ALA A 60 29.79 9.46 22.72
CA ALA A 60 28.68 9.13 23.60
C ALA A 60 27.50 10.11 23.39
N SER A 61 26.27 9.60 23.44
CA SER A 61 25.03 10.39 23.38
C SER A 61 24.11 9.98 24.51
N GLU A 62 23.53 10.99 25.16
CA GLU A 62 22.58 10.82 26.27
C GLU A 62 21.29 10.13 25.78
N GLN A 63 20.84 10.42 24.56
CA GLN A 63 19.67 9.77 23.97
C GLN A 63 19.86 8.26 23.73
N LEU A 64 21.08 7.81 23.41
CA LEU A 64 21.36 6.37 23.27
C LEU A 64 21.30 5.64 24.61
N LEU A 65 21.81 6.29 25.66
CA LEU A 65 21.70 5.76 27.01
C LEU A 65 20.22 5.73 27.46
N GLN A 66 19.45 6.81 27.20
CA GLN A 66 18.01 6.86 27.46
C GLN A 66 17.23 5.78 26.67
N ALA A 67 17.57 5.53 25.41
CA ALA A 67 16.96 4.47 24.60
C ALA A 67 17.19 3.08 25.19
N ALA A 68 18.41 2.79 25.63
CA ALA A 68 18.76 1.53 26.28
C ALA A 68 18.10 1.39 27.67
N GLU A 69 18.03 2.46 28.45
CA GLU A 69 17.30 2.50 29.72
C GLU A 69 15.82 2.20 29.54
N TYR A 70 15.20 2.86 28.57
CA TYR A 70 13.80 2.69 28.25
C TYR A 70 13.50 1.24 27.83
N TYR A 71 14.34 0.66 26.96
CA TYR A 71 14.25 -0.76 26.61
C TYR A 71 14.28 -1.67 27.85
N LEU A 72 15.20 -1.44 28.79
CA LEU A 72 15.29 -2.25 30.01
C LEU A 72 14.08 -2.06 30.92
N GLN A 73 13.51 -0.86 31.01
CA GLN A 73 12.27 -0.63 31.75
C GLN A 73 11.10 -1.44 31.17
N ILE A 74 10.98 -1.47 29.84
CA ILE A 74 9.95 -2.28 29.16
C ILE A 74 10.20 -3.78 29.35
N LYS A 75 11.46 -4.22 29.27
CA LYS A 75 11.84 -5.61 29.54
C LYS A 75 11.57 -6.02 30.99
N ALA A 76 11.78 -5.11 31.94
CA ALA A 76 11.50 -5.34 33.36
C ALA A 76 10.01 -5.58 33.62
N ILE A 77 9.14 -4.86 32.90
CA ILE A 77 7.68 -5.04 32.99
C ILE A 77 7.25 -6.31 32.24
N ASN A 78 7.96 -6.68 31.17
CA ASN A 78 7.59 -7.76 30.25
C ASN A 78 8.79 -8.69 29.95
N PRO A 79 9.25 -9.48 30.94
CA PRO A 79 10.50 -10.24 30.83
C PRO A 79 10.49 -11.28 29.71
N ASP A 80 9.33 -11.89 29.44
CA ASP A 80 9.18 -12.94 28.43
C ASP A 80 8.71 -12.41 27.06
N ALA A 81 8.46 -11.10 26.93
CA ALA A 81 7.92 -10.55 25.68
C ALA A 81 8.98 -10.55 24.58
N LYS A 82 8.52 -10.81 23.35
CA LYS A 82 9.30 -10.58 22.13
C LYS A 82 9.28 -9.09 21.82
N ILE A 83 10.43 -8.44 21.85
CA ILE A 83 10.55 -7.00 21.58
C ILE A 83 11.05 -6.78 20.15
N THR A 84 10.36 -5.92 19.42
CA THR A 84 10.83 -5.38 18.14
C THR A 84 11.04 -3.87 18.30
N LEU A 85 12.15 -3.37 17.78
CA LEU A 85 12.51 -1.95 17.86
C LEU A 85 12.27 -1.27 16.53
N THR A 86 11.96 0.01 16.58
CA THR A 86 11.65 0.80 15.38
C THR A 86 11.85 2.28 15.67
N GLY A 87 11.98 3.05 14.60
CA GLY A 87 12.11 4.49 14.64
C GLY A 87 12.44 5.00 13.25
N HIS A 88 12.36 6.32 13.10
CA HIS A 88 12.77 7.03 11.89
C HIS A 88 13.96 7.95 12.20
N SER A 89 14.76 8.28 11.20
CA SER A 89 15.85 9.27 11.36
C SER A 89 16.80 8.91 12.52
N LEU A 90 17.04 9.82 13.46
CA LEU A 90 17.74 9.62 14.72
C LEU A 90 17.13 8.48 15.55
N GLY A 91 15.80 8.43 15.68
CA GLY A 91 15.07 7.35 16.36
C GLY A 91 15.31 5.97 15.72
N GLY A 92 15.40 5.92 14.39
CA GLY A 92 15.79 4.70 13.64
C GLY A 92 17.23 4.29 13.94
N GLY A 93 18.14 5.26 14.03
CA GLY A 93 19.51 5.06 14.47
C GLY A 93 19.61 4.46 15.87
N LEU A 94 18.85 5.01 16.82
CA LEU A 94 18.76 4.52 18.21
C LEU A 94 18.17 3.09 18.25
N ALA A 95 17.07 2.85 17.55
CA ALA A 95 16.43 1.53 17.45
C ALA A 95 17.40 0.45 16.98
N SER A 96 18.20 0.77 15.95
CA SER A 96 19.19 -0.15 15.38
C SER A 96 20.33 -0.45 16.33
N LEU A 97 20.83 0.56 17.06
CA LEU A 97 21.89 0.38 18.05
C LEU A 97 21.42 -0.48 19.23
N VAL A 98 20.24 -0.19 19.77
CA VAL A 98 19.65 -0.97 20.86
C VAL A 98 19.38 -2.41 20.39
N ALA A 99 18.91 -2.61 19.15
CA ALA A 99 18.70 -3.95 18.59
C ALA A 99 20.01 -4.76 18.53
N VAL A 100 21.10 -4.15 18.06
CA VAL A 100 22.41 -4.78 18.03
C VAL A 100 22.90 -5.08 19.45
N PHE A 101 22.82 -4.13 20.38
CA PHE A 101 23.29 -4.31 21.75
C PHE A 101 22.54 -5.42 22.49
N PHE A 102 21.23 -5.51 22.31
CA PHE A 102 20.39 -6.45 23.04
C PHE A 102 19.99 -7.70 22.25
N ASN A 103 20.50 -7.84 21.01
CA ASN A 103 20.23 -8.95 20.10
C ASN A 103 18.74 -9.10 19.70
N GLU A 104 18.04 -7.96 19.61
CA GLU A 104 16.64 -7.87 19.23
C GLU A 104 16.50 -7.63 17.72
N THR A 105 15.25 -7.64 17.23
CA THR A 105 14.94 -7.31 15.82
C THR A 105 14.61 -5.82 15.71
N ALA A 106 15.07 -5.17 14.64
CA ALA A 106 14.62 -3.81 14.30
C ALA A 106 14.18 -3.68 12.85
N VAL A 107 13.14 -2.87 12.65
CA VAL A 107 12.72 -2.37 11.34
C VAL A 107 12.71 -0.85 11.45
N THR A 108 13.49 -0.17 10.62
CA THR A 108 13.74 1.27 10.75
C THR A 108 13.54 1.99 9.41
N PHE A 109 13.27 3.29 9.48
CA PHE A 109 13.01 4.13 8.31
C PHE A 109 14.03 5.27 8.27
N ASP A 110 14.71 5.46 7.15
CA ASP A 110 15.74 6.50 6.99
C ASP A 110 16.73 6.59 8.14
N GLN A 111 17.24 5.42 8.53
CA GLN A 111 18.11 5.31 9.68
C GLN A 111 19.30 6.26 9.60
N ALA A 112 19.52 7.04 10.66
CA ALA A 112 20.75 7.79 10.85
C ALA A 112 21.97 6.84 10.87
N PRO A 113 23.09 7.19 10.21
CA PRO A 113 24.20 6.27 9.92
C PRO A 113 25.14 6.06 11.12
N PHE A 114 24.64 5.35 12.13
CA PHE A 114 25.33 5.17 13.40
C PHE A 114 26.06 3.83 13.55
N ARG A 115 26.43 3.13 12.46
CA ARG A 115 27.15 1.84 12.59
C ARG A 115 28.45 1.96 13.40
N ASN A 116 29.12 3.11 13.32
CA ASN A 116 30.32 3.38 14.14
C ASN A 116 30.01 3.50 15.65
N ALA A 117 28.81 3.95 16.02
CA ALA A 117 28.38 4.00 17.42
C ALA A 117 28.16 2.60 18.01
N ALA A 118 28.02 1.56 17.18
CA ALA A 118 28.00 0.16 17.62
C ALA A 118 29.39 -0.39 18.02
N SER A 119 30.40 0.47 18.18
CA SER A 119 31.75 0.06 18.57
C SER A 119 31.82 -0.51 20.00
N TRP A 120 32.76 -1.44 20.21
CA TRP A 120 33.00 -2.11 21.48
C TRP A 120 33.20 -1.16 22.67
N VAL A 121 33.98 -0.10 22.49
CA VAL A 121 34.25 0.89 23.55
C VAL A 121 32.95 1.55 24.03
N ARG A 122 31.98 1.76 23.13
CA ARG A 122 30.70 2.41 23.45
C ARG A 122 29.73 1.46 24.13
N ALA A 123 29.63 0.23 23.62
CA ALA A 123 28.86 -0.81 24.27
C ALA A 123 29.32 -1.02 25.73
N GLN A 124 30.64 -0.96 26.00
CA GLN A 124 31.17 -1.02 27.37
C GLN A 124 30.75 0.16 28.24
N GLY A 125 30.80 1.39 27.73
CA GLY A 125 30.36 2.58 28.46
C GLY A 125 28.89 2.47 28.87
N ILE A 126 28.03 2.11 27.91
CA ILE A 126 26.60 1.91 28.15
C ILE A 126 26.36 0.81 29.20
N LEU A 127 27.06 -0.32 29.10
CA LEU A 127 26.93 -1.39 30.08
C LEU A 127 27.24 -0.90 31.51
N VAL A 128 28.30 -0.12 31.70
CA VAL A 128 28.69 0.45 33.00
C VAL A 128 27.61 1.40 33.53
N ASP A 129 27.12 2.29 32.69
CA ASP A 129 26.09 3.28 33.07
C ASP A 129 24.76 2.60 33.43
N LEU A 130 24.37 1.56 32.68
CA LEU A 130 23.17 0.78 32.96
C LEU A 130 23.28 0.01 34.28
N TRP A 131 24.44 -0.58 34.59
CA TRP A 131 24.69 -1.21 35.90
C TRP A 131 24.57 -0.23 37.06
N ALA A 132 24.96 1.03 36.86
CA ALA A 132 24.83 2.07 37.87
C ALA A 132 23.36 2.50 38.08
N LYS A 133 22.56 2.56 37.00
CA LYS A 133 21.15 2.98 37.05
C LYS A 133 20.19 1.88 37.50
N PHE A 134 20.49 0.62 37.20
CA PHE A 134 19.68 -0.54 37.58
C PHE A 134 20.44 -1.46 38.56
N PRO A 135 20.65 -1.03 39.82
CA PRO A 135 21.41 -1.83 40.78
C PRO A 135 20.71 -3.17 41.06
N ALA A 136 21.49 -4.26 41.12
CA ALA A 136 20.97 -5.62 41.35
C ALA A 136 20.12 -5.77 42.62
N ALA A 137 20.34 -4.93 43.62
CA ALA A 137 19.55 -4.90 44.85
C ALA A 137 18.08 -4.51 44.60
N THR A 138 17.82 -3.66 43.60
CA THR A 138 16.48 -3.22 43.19
C THR A 138 15.95 -4.05 42.01
N TYR A 139 16.85 -4.50 41.13
CA TYR A 139 16.53 -5.25 39.91
C TYR A 139 17.27 -6.60 39.91
N PRO A 140 16.74 -7.65 40.57
CA PRO A 140 17.44 -8.92 40.71
C PRO A 140 17.75 -9.64 39.39
N GLU A 141 16.97 -9.37 38.34
CA GLU A 141 17.09 -9.98 37.02
C GLU A 141 17.98 -9.17 36.05
N ILE A 142 18.55 -8.05 36.48
CA ILE A 142 19.32 -7.15 35.60
C ILE A 142 20.49 -7.85 34.90
N SER A 143 21.12 -8.84 35.54
CA SER A 143 22.18 -9.65 34.93
C SER A 143 21.68 -10.44 33.73
N THR A 144 20.44 -10.94 33.77
CA THR A 144 19.79 -11.63 32.65
C THR A 144 19.48 -10.64 31.52
N TRP A 145 19.01 -9.45 31.85
CA TRP A 145 18.65 -8.43 30.86
C TRP A 145 19.89 -7.83 30.16
N LEU A 146 21.02 -7.70 30.87
CA LEU A 146 22.29 -7.19 30.32
C LEU A 146 23.14 -8.26 29.64
N ALA A 147 22.86 -9.55 29.84
CA ALA A 147 23.63 -10.66 29.25
C ALA A 147 23.78 -10.58 27.71
N PRO A 148 22.78 -10.14 26.92
CA PRO A 148 22.96 -9.91 25.49
C PRO A 148 24.01 -8.83 25.16
N LEU A 149 24.06 -7.74 25.93
CA LEU A 149 25.05 -6.68 25.77
C LEU A 149 26.45 -7.15 26.18
N ASP A 150 26.56 -7.90 27.29
CA ASP A 150 27.81 -8.55 27.68
C ASP A 150 28.35 -9.48 26.59
N ARG A 151 27.49 -10.29 25.97
CA ARG A 151 27.88 -11.17 24.85
C ARG A 151 28.33 -10.39 23.62
N PHE A 152 27.69 -9.25 23.33
CA PHE A 152 28.12 -8.37 22.23
C PHE A 152 29.50 -7.78 22.49
N ILE A 153 29.76 -7.33 23.72
CA ILE A 153 31.06 -6.80 24.11
C ILE A 153 32.13 -7.90 24.04
N ALA A 154 31.79 -9.12 24.49
CA ALA A 154 32.68 -10.27 24.44
C ALA A 154 32.91 -10.79 23.02
N SER A 155 32.03 -10.50 22.06
CA SER A 155 32.17 -10.92 20.66
C SER A 155 33.11 -10.03 19.84
N PHE A 156 33.59 -8.92 20.41
CA PHE A 156 34.54 -8.04 19.73
C PHE A 156 35.85 -8.76 19.44
N ASP A 157 36.14 -8.91 18.15
CA ASP A 157 37.34 -9.53 17.62
C ASP A 157 38.23 -8.45 16.98
N PRO A 158 39.08 -7.75 17.76
CA PRO A 158 39.91 -6.65 17.27
C PRO A 158 40.95 -7.08 16.23
N PHE A 159 41.11 -8.38 15.99
CA PHE A 159 42.08 -8.95 15.07
C PHE A 159 41.43 -9.64 13.86
N GLY A 160 40.10 -9.65 13.77
CA GLY A 160 39.37 -10.18 12.61
C GLY A 160 39.62 -11.66 12.33
N LEU A 161 39.81 -12.45 13.38
CA LEU A 161 40.13 -13.87 13.29
C LEU A 161 38.88 -14.76 13.10
N GLY A 162 37.66 -14.20 13.23
CA GLY A 162 36.38 -14.83 12.86
C GLY A 162 35.72 -15.73 13.93
N TRP A 163 35.77 -15.37 15.22
CA TRP A 163 35.47 -16.32 16.31
C TRP A 163 34.05 -16.25 16.90
N SER A 164 33.24 -15.25 16.55
CA SER A 164 31.93 -15.06 17.19
C SER A 164 30.76 -15.10 16.21
N ALA A 165 29.84 -16.04 16.45
CA ALA A 165 28.53 -16.09 15.80
C ALA A 165 27.55 -15.00 16.30
N ASP A 166 27.96 -14.16 17.25
CA ASP A 166 27.13 -13.13 17.93
C ASP A 166 27.78 -11.73 17.84
N GLY A 167 28.62 -11.51 16.83
CA GLY A 167 29.25 -10.23 16.51
C GLY A 167 28.31 -9.24 15.80
N LEU A 168 28.82 -8.04 15.48
CA LEU A 168 28.06 -6.97 14.82
C LEU A 168 27.38 -7.46 13.53
N ASP A 169 28.11 -8.14 12.65
CA ASP A 169 27.59 -8.62 11.36
C ASP A 169 26.43 -9.62 11.53
N ALA A 170 26.46 -10.47 12.57
CA ALA A 170 25.39 -11.42 12.86
C ALA A 170 24.12 -10.74 13.42
N ARG A 171 24.30 -9.66 14.18
CA ARG A 171 23.19 -8.92 14.81
C ARG A 171 22.60 -7.87 13.89
N GLU A 172 23.39 -7.23 13.04
CA GLU A 172 22.89 -6.29 12.03
C GLU A 172 22.04 -6.99 10.97
N ALA A 173 22.23 -8.30 10.73
CA ALA A 173 21.33 -9.09 9.89
C ALA A 173 19.88 -9.17 10.41
N LYS A 174 19.63 -8.77 11.67
CA LYS A 174 18.29 -8.65 12.27
C LYS A 174 17.73 -7.22 12.21
N VAL A 175 18.46 -6.30 11.59
CA VAL A 175 18.06 -4.91 11.38
C VAL A 175 17.75 -4.73 9.90
N THR A 176 16.51 -4.32 9.61
CA THR A 176 16.08 -3.93 8.27
C THR A 176 15.95 -2.42 8.23
N ASN A 177 16.64 -1.77 7.29
CA ASN A 177 16.52 -0.33 7.06
C ASN A 177 15.78 -0.08 5.73
N LEU A 178 14.64 0.60 5.84
CA LEU A 178 13.82 1.03 4.72
C LEU A 178 14.19 2.48 4.39
N SER A 179 14.90 2.68 3.28
CA SER A 179 15.26 4.02 2.84
C SER A 179 14.10 4.67 2.10
N VAL A 180 13.61 5.76 2.70
CA VAL A 180 12.70 6.77 2.19
C VAL A 180 13.55 8.02 1.80
N GLN A 181 13.06 8.98 1.02
CA GLN A 181 13.85 10.18 0.65
C GLN A 181 13.44 11.35 1.56
N GLY A 182 14.41 12.08 2.13
CA GLY A 182 14.12 13.31 2.90
C GLY A 182 15.01 13.61 4.11
N GLU A 183 15.97 12.74 4.45
CA GLU A 183 16.73 12.85 5.69
C GLU A 183 18.03 13.69 5.54
N PHE A 184 18.30 14.60 6.50
CA PHE A 184 19.41 15.56 6.47
C PHE A 184 20.79 14.87 6.37
N LEU A 185 20.92 13.63 6.89
CA LEU A 185 22.18 12.87 6.89
C LEU A 185 22.30 11.88 5.73
N SER A 186 21.29 11.78 4.85
CA SER A 186 21.33 10.93 3.64
C SER A 186 22.46 11.30 2.66
N LEU A 187 22.98 12.53 2.75
CA LEU A 187 24.07 13.07 1.93
C LEU A 187 25.47 12.67 2.40
N LEU A 188 25.59 12.05 3.57
CA LEU A 188 26.88 11.61 4.10
C LEU A 188 27.09 10.12 3.82
N ASN A 189 28.20 9.79 3.16
CA ASN A 189 28.59 8.42 2.80
C ASN A 189 29.09 7.65 4.05
N ILE A 190 28.20 7.43 5.03
CA ILE A 190 28.50 6.84 6.33
C ILE A 190 27.72 5.52 6.47
N LEU A 191 28.33 4.53 7.14
CA LEU A 191 27.80 3.17 7.28
C LEU A 191 26.57 3.13 8.21
N ARG A 192 25.46 2.54 7.72
CA ARG A 192 24.23 2.23 8.47
C ARG A 192 24.27 0.82 9.06
N ILE A 193 23.40 0.55 10.04
CA ILE A 193 23.32 -0.77 10.67
C ILE A 193 22.28 -1.60 9.91
N GLY A 194 22.68 -2.77 9.45
CA GLY A 194 21.77 -3.75 8.87
C GLY A 194 21.62 -3.65 7.36
N THR A 195 20.65 -4.41 6.84
CA THR A 195 20.44 -4.51 5.39
C THR A 195 19.63 -3.30 4.94
N GLU A 196 20.28 -2.44 4.15
CA GLU A 196 19.62 -1.33 3.48
C GLU A 196 18.90 -1.86 2.25
N LEU A 197 17.58 -1.73 2.24
CA LEU A 197 16.81 -1.92 1.02
C LEU A 197 16.97 -0.67 0.13
N PRO A 198 16.94 -0.82 -1.22
CA PRO A 198 17.16 0.29 -2.13
C PRO A 198 16.30 1.51 -1.78
N PRO A 199 16.83 2.74 -1.88
CA PRO A 199 16.04 3.95 -1.67
C PRO A 199 14.83 3.92 -2.59
N LEU A 200 13.66 4.12 -2.00
CA LEU A 200 12.45 4.43 -2.74
C LEU A 200 12.67 5.80 -3.38
N SER A 201 13.22 5.86 -4.60
CA SER A 201 13.55 7.12 -5.25
C SER A 201 12.27 7.85 -5.65
N HIS A 202 12.02 9.08 -5.22
CA HIS A 202 11.26 10.15 -5.93
C HIS A 202 11.31 11.49 -5.16
N GLY A 203 11.57 12.59 -5.90
CA GLY A 203 11.03 13.94 -5.69
C GLY A 203 11.57 14.80 -4.53
N ALA A 204 12.06 16.01 -4.83
CA ALA A 204 12.62 16.93 -3.84
C ALA A 204 11.59 17.41 -2.81
N TYR A 205 11.85 17.15 -1.52
CA TYR A 205 10.99 17.54 -0.39
C TYR A 205 11.39 18.86 0.27
N SER A 206 10.39 19.53 0.87
CA SER A 206 10.54 20.58 1.88
C SER A 206 9.76 20.24 3.16
N ASP A 207 10.49 20.11 4.27
CA ASP A 207 10.12 20.28 5.69
C ASP A 207 8.70 19.84 6.19
N SER A 208 8.54 18.55 6.58
CA SER A 208 7.88 18.12 7.85
C SER A 208 7.99 16.59 8.06
N VAL A 209 9.01 16.14 8.79
CA VAL A 209 9.48 14.72 8.77
C VAL A 209 8.93 13.85 9.92
N ASP A 210 8.30 14.43 10.96
CA ASP A 210 8.06 13.68 12.21
C ASP A 210 6.68 12.99 12.33
N LEU A 211 5.58 13.59 11.85
CA LEU A 211 4.22 13.02 12.04
C LEU A 211 3.90 11.84 11.10
N HIS A 212 4.44 11.84 9.88
CA HIS A 212 4.16 10.83 8.85
C HIS A 212 4.78 9.46 9.20
N SER A 213 5.98 9.47 9.75
CA SER A 213 6.72 8.26 10.14
C SER A 213 6.10 7.56 11.35
N GLN A 214 5.60 8.32 12.33
CA GLN A 214 4.90 7.78 13.50
C GLN A 214 3.55 7.15 13.12
N ALA A 215 2.81 7.79 12.21
CA ALA A 215 1.57 7.25 11.67
C ALA A 215 1.84 5.97 10.88
N LEU A 216 2.77 5.97 9.93
CA LEU A 216 3.11 4.78 9.16
C LEU A 216 3.47 3.59 10.05
N LEU A 217 4.31 3.84 11.05
CA LEU A 217 4.71 2.81 11.98
C LEU A 217 3.52 2.25 12.77
N THR A 218 2.67 3.14 13.29
CA THR A 218 1.47 2.75 14.02
C THR A 218 0.58 1.86 13.15
N THR A 219 0.43 2.18 11.86
CA THR A 219 -0.29 1.38 10.86
C THR A 219 0.33 -0.02 10.70
N PHE A 220 1.66 -0.10 10.53
CA PHE A 220 2.37 -1.37 10.37
C PHE A 220 2.30 -2.27 11.60
N VAL A 221 2.36 -1.68 12.80
CA VAL A 221 2.24 -2.41 14.05
C VAL A 221 0.81 -2.93 14.19
N GLN A 222 -0.18 -2.06 13.99
CA GLN A 222 -1.58 -2.39 14.26
C GLN A 222 -2.19 -3.35 13.25
N ASN A 223 -1.67 -3.44 12.03
CA ASN A 223 -2.29 -4.22 10.96
C ASN A 223 -1.28 -5.11 10.20
N ASP A 224 -1.27 -6.40 10.54
CA ASP A 224 -0.46 -7.42 9.84
C ASP A 224 -0.83 -7.54 8.34
N GLY A 225 -2.09 -7.29 7.99
CA GLY A 225 -2.57 -7.28 6.62
C GLY A 225 -1.97 -6.14 5.82
N PHE A 226 -1.86 -4.95 6.41
CA PHE A 226 -1.25 -3.77 5.81
C PHE A 226 0.23 -4.03 5.48
N ARG A 227 0.94 -4.68 6.41
CA ARG A 227 2.31 -5.14 6.17
C ARG A 227 2.40 -6.15 5.02
N GLN A 228 1.45 -7.07 4.89
CA GLN A 228 1.47 -8.04 3.80
C GLN A 228 1.21 -7.39 2.43
N VAL A 229 0.25 -6.46 2.35
CA VAL A 229 -0.06 -5.77 1.09
C VAL A 229 1.04 -4.83 0.66
N THR A 230 1.76 -4.17 1.57
CA THR A 230 2.92 -3.32 1.21
C THR A 230 4.06 -4.11 0.56
N PHE A 231 4.28 -5.37 0.94
CA PHE A 231 5.24 -6.24 0.27
C PHE A 231 4.78 -6.71 -1.12
N LYS A 232 3.46 -6.81 -1.34
CA LYS A 232 2.89 -7.23 -2.63
C LYS A 232 2.70 -6.06 -3.60
N LEU A 233 2.18 -4.94 -3.10
CA LEU A 233 1.91 -3.70 -3.83
C LEU A 233 3.03 -2.71 -3.53
N THR A 234 4.16 -2.87 -4.22
CA THR A 234 5.38 -2.08 -3.93
C THR A 234 5.23 -0.57 -4.15
N ASP A 235 4.27 -0.13 -4.97
CA ASP A 235 3.92 1.29 -5.16
C ASP A 235 3.04 1.87 -4.04
N LEU A 236 2.47 1.05 -3.16
CA LEU A 236 1.53 1.50 -2.13
C LEU A 236 2.17 2.52 -1.17
N LEU A 237 3.38 2.22 -0.68
CA LEU A 237 4.07 3.14 0.22
C LEU A 237 4.41 4.47 -0.46
N PRO A 238 5.07 4.50 -1.65
CA PRO A 238 5.24 5.74 -2.40
C PRO A 238 3.96 6.55 -2.59
N MET A 239 2.84 5.91 -2.89
CA MET A 239 1.55 6.60 -3.10
C MET A 239 0.98 7.18 -1.80
N ILE A 240 1.07 6.46 -0.68
CA ILE A 240 0.62 6.94 0.64
C ILE A 240 1.38 8.20 1.06
N PHE A 241 2.63 8.36 0.64
CA PHE A 241 3.44 9.54 0.89
C PHE A 241 3.36 10.60 -0.21
N ASP A 242 2.61 10.40 -1.29
CA ASP A 242 2.51 11.38 -2.37
C ASP A 242 1.60 12.54 -1.98
N GLU A 243 2.21 13.71 -1.76
CA GLU A 243 1.52 14.95 -1.39
C GLU A 243 0.45 15.39 -2.41
N ASN A 244 0.63 15.01 -3.68
CA ASN A 244 -0.29 15.37 -4.76
C ASN A 244 -1.57 14.54 -4.74
N LEU A 245 -1.52 13.39 -4.08
CA LEU A 245 -2.64 12.49 -3.91
C LEU A 245 -3.46 12.90 -2.68
N PHE A 246 -2.87 12.88 -1.47
CA PHE A 246 -3.68 12.99 -0.23
C PHE A 246 -3.00 13.70 0.96
N GLU A 247 -2.26 14.80 0.74
CA GLU A 247 -1.73 15.62 1.84
C GLU A 247 -2.45 16.97 2.02
N LYS A 248 -2.67 17.35 3.29
CA LYS A 248 -2.70 18.75 3.73
C LYS A 248 -1.93 18.88 5.04
N SER A 249 -0.76 19.51 5.00
CA SER A 249 0.12 19.65 6.16
C SER A 249 -0.25 20.85 7.07
N LEU A 250 0.03 20.66 8.37
CA LEU A 250 0.31 21.55 9.52
C LEU A 250 -0.49 22.86 9.77
N LYS A 251 -1.30 23.34 8.84
CA LYS A 251 -2.11 24.58 8.97
C LYS A 251 -3.61 24.39 8.71
N SER A 252 -4.04 23.14 8.56
CA SER A 252 -5.39 22.73 8.20
C SER A 252 -5.92 21.77 9.27
N GLU A 253 -7.19 21.89 9.64
CA GLU A 253 -7.87 20.99 10.60
C GLU A 253 -8.01 19.53 10.11
N VAL A 254 -7.59 19.23 8.88
CA VAL A 254 -7.72 17.90 8.25
C VAL A 254 -6.39 17.14 8.30
N PRO A 255 -6.33 15.94 8.92
CA PRO A 255 -5.11 15.12 9.02
C PRO A 255 -4.73 14.46 7.69
N ASN A 256 -3.47 14.03 7.54
CA ASN A 256 -3.03 13.22 6.39
C ASN A 256 -3.71 11.84 6.38
N LEU A 257 -3.64 11.10 5.27
CA LEU A 257 -4.32 9.82 5.11
C LEU A 257 -3.97 8.79 6.19
N LEU A 258 -2.68 8.60 6.52
CA LEU A 258 -2.28 7.60 7.52
C LEU A 258 -2.82 7.95 8.91
N GLU A 259 -2.71 9.21 9.29
CA GLU A 259 -3.25 9.72 10.53
C GLU A 259 -4.78 9.59 10.57
N HIS A 260 -5.45 9.86 9.45
CA HIS A 260 -6.90 9.68 9.31
C HIS A 260 -7.31 8.23 9.55
N LEU A 261 -6.68 7.28 8.85
CA LEU A 261 -6.94 5.84 8.99
C LEU A 261 -6.74 5.36 10.43
N ILE A 262 -5.66 5.79 11.09
CA ILE A 262 -5.35 5.40 12.47
C ILE A 262 -6.33 6.01 13.46
N ARG A 263 -6.64 7.30 13.34
CA ARG A 263 -7.62 7.98 14.22
C ARG A 263 -8.96 7.24 14.20
N HIS A 264 -9.39 6.77 13.03
CA HIS A 264 -10.59 5.95 12.90
C HIS A 264 -10.40 4.51 13.39
N GLU A 265 -9.21 3.90 13.31
CA GLU A 265 -8.98 2.55 13.82
C GLU A 265 -9.01 2.50 15.36
N VAL A 266 -8.35 3.44 16.04
CA VAL A 266 -8.19 3.40 17.51
C VAL A 266 -9.21 4.22 18.30
N GLY A 267 -9.88 5.17 17.64
CA GLY A 267 -10.78 6.14 18.27
C GLY A 267 -10.03 7.29 18.94
N GLY A 268 -10.29 8.52 18.46
CA GLY A 268 -9.96 9.81 19.10
C GLY A 268 -8.55 10.01 19.67
N VAL A 269 -7.67 10.71 18.95
CA VAL A 269 -6.35 11.17 19.47
C VAL A 269 -6.47 12.43 20.37
N GLU A 270 -7.66 13.03 20.49
CA GLU A 270 -7.91 14.28 21.25
C GLU A 270 -8.77 14.09 22.52
N GLY A 271 -8.74 12.92 23.16
CA GLY A 271 -9.35 12.74 24.49
C GLY A 271 -10.88 12.67 24.52
N VAL A 272 -11.54 12.48 23.37
CA VAL A 272 -12.96 12.13 23.30
C VAL A 272 -13.09 10.67 22.88
N ALA A 273 -13.61 9.84 23.79
CA ALA A 273 -13.90 8.44 23.51
C ALA A 273 -14.99 8.33 22.45
N ALA A 274 -14.57 8.17 21.20
CA ALA A 274 -15.42 7.63 20.13
C ALA A 274 -15.01 6.18 19.90
N ASP A 275 -15.98 5.29 19.76
CA ASP A 275 -15.73 3.91 19.36
C ASP A 275 -15.06 3.94 17.98
N GLY A 276 -13.84 3.41 17.87
CA GLY A 276 -13.12 3.32 16.60
C GLY A 276 -13.95 2.61 15.52
N ASP A 277 -13.88 3.11 14.30
CA ASP A 277 -14.60 2.67 13.11
C ASP A 277 -13.69 1.84 12.17
N LYS A 278 -12.73 1.07 12.68
CA LYS A 278 -11.99 0.01 11.93
C LYS A 278 -11.54 0.34 10.49
N MET A 279 -11.27 1.61 10.21
CA MET A 279 -11.13 2.10 8.84
C MET A 279 -9.84 1.58 8.21
N LEU A 280 -8.77 1.49 9.01
CA LEU A 280 -7.52 0.87 8.56
C LEU A 280 -7.72 -0.62 8.23
N ALA A 281 -8.52 -1.33 9.02
CA ALA A 281 -8.84 -2.72 8.72
C ALA A 281 -9.56 -2.88 7.37
N ARG A 282 -10.56 -2.04 7.08
CA ARG A 282 -11.30 -2.05 5.81
C ARG A 282 -10.45 -1.62 4.61
N PHE A 283 -9.71 -0.53 4.72
CA PHE A 283 -8.76 -0.09 3.69
C PHE A 283 -7.76 -1.20 3.35
N THR A 284 -7.24 -1.87 4.37
CA THR A 284 -6.35 -3.01 4.17
C THR A 284 -7.03 -4.17 3.47
N ALA A 285 -8.29 -4.49 3.82
CA ALA A 285 -9.04 -5.56 3.18
C ALA A 285 -9.27 -5.29 1.69
N ASP A 286 -9.53 -4.03 1.31
CA ASP A 286 -9.61 -3.61 -0.08
C ASP A 286 -8.29 -3.79 -0.83
N LEU A 287 -7.18 -3.32 -0.24
CA LEU A 287 -5.86 -3.52 -0.81
C LEU A 287 -5.49 -5.00 -0.92
N GLN A 288 -5.97 -5.84 -0.01
CA GLN A 288 -5.78 -7.28 -0.08
C GLN A 288 -6.50 -7.90 -1.25
N LYS A 289 -7.69 -7.41 -1.64
CA LYS A 289 -8.39 -7.90 -2.84
C LYS A 289 -7.59 -7.57 -4.09
N LEU A 290 -7.04 -6.37 -4.17
CA LEU A 290 -6.10 -5.99 -5.24
C LEU A 290 -4.88 -6.93 -5.23
N ALA A 291 -4.26 -7.15 -4.07
CA ALA A 291 -3.07 -7.99 -3.92
C ALA A 291 -3.31 -9.52 -3.99
N ALA A 292 -4.58 -9.96 -3.95
CA ALA A 292 -4.99 -11.36 -4.02
C ALA A 292 -5.35 -11.80 -5.43
N THR A 293 -5.55 -10.87 -6.35
CA THR A 293 -5.45 -11.20 -7.77
C THR A 293 -4.00 -11.64 -8.00
N ASP A 294 -3.79 -12.93 -8.28
CA ASP A 294 -2.45 -13.56 -8.40
C ASP A 294 -1.55 -12.85 -9.44
N ASP A 295 -2.13 -11.94 -10.22
CA ASP A 295 -1.51 -11.15 -11.26
C ASP A 295 -2.34 -9.85 -11.49
N LEU A 296 -2.44 -8.92 -10.54
CA LEU A 296 -2.46 -7.48 -10.92
C LEU A 296 -1.04 -7.12 -11.43
N SER A 297 -0.54 -7.93 -12.37
CA SER A 297 0.83 -7.92 -12.87
C SER A 297 0.87 -7.15 -14.19
N VAL A 298 1.47 -5.97 -14.08
CA VAL A 298 2.41 -5.38 -15.05
C VAL A 298 1.88 -4.95 -16.44
N ALA A 299 0.63 -5.21 -16.84
CA ALA A 299 0.08 -4.60 -18.06
C ALA A 299 -0.40 -3.14 -17.89
N GLY A 300 -0.44 -2.62 -16.66
CA GLY A 300 -0.76 -1.22 -16.41
C GLY A 300 -0.25 -0.73 -15.06
N ALA A 301 1.01 -0.31 -14.98
CA ALA A 301 1.53 0.38 -13.79
C ALA A 301 0.61 1.54 -13.34
N ASN A 302 -0.16 2.12 -14.26
CA ASN A 302 -1.15 3.15 -13.97
C ASN A 302 -2.52 2.61 -13.53
N LEU A 303 -2.99 1.46 -14.02
CA LEU A 303 -4.33 0.95 -13.65
C LEU A 303 -4.35 0.50 -12.18
N THR A 304 -3.35 -0.29 -11.75
CA THR A 304 -3.22 -0.69 -10.34
C THR A 304 -3.07 0.54 -9.42
N LYS A 305 -2.28 1.54 -9.83
CA LYS A 305 -2.15 2.81 -9.10
C LYS A 305 -3.46 3.59 -9.05
N ALA A 306 -4.26 3.57 -10.12
CA ALA A 306 -5.58 4.20 -10.12
C ALA A 306 -6.48 3.55 -9.06
N LEU A 307 -6.53 2.21 -9.00
CA LEU A 307 -7.32 1.49 -7.99
C LEU A 307 -6.81 1.75 -6.56
N ILE A 308 -5.50 1.72 -6.33
CA ILE A 308 -4.94 2.08 -5.02
C ILE A 308 -5.36 3.52 -4.64
N ALA A 309 -5.24 4.47 -5.55
CA ALA A 309 -5.63 5.87 -5.31
C ALA A 309 -7.14 6.05 -5.11
N PHE A 310 -7.98 5.23 -5.74
CA PHE A 310 -9.42 5.22 -5.51
C PHE A 310 -9.77 4.75 -4.10
N ALA A 311 -9.14 3.67 -3.62
CA ALA A 311 -9.27 3.27 -2.23
C ALA A 311 -8.83 4.39 -1.29
N MET A 312 -7.64 4.96 -1.51
CA MET A 312 -7.14 6.07 -0.70
C MET A 312 -8.12 7.24 -0.62
N GLN A 313 -8.72 7.65 -1.75
CA GLN A 313 -9.74 8.71 -1.79
C GLN A 313 -10.99 8.34 -0.98
N ALA A 314 -11.54 7.15 -1.20
CA ALA A 314 -12.76 6.71 -0.53
C ALA A 314 -12.60 6.68 1.01
N TYR A 315 -11.43 6.29 1.50
CA TYR A 315 -11.15 6.26 2.94
C TYR A 315 -10.69 7.61 3.50
N TYR A 316 -10.08 8.47 2.69
CA TYR A 316 -9.71 9.83 3.12
C TYR A 316 -10.94 10.72 3.32
N ASP A 317 -11.96 10.55 2.49
CA ASP A 317 -13.17 11.39 2.51
C ASP A 317 -14.27 10.87 3.46
N GLY A 318 -14.05 9.79 4.22
CA GLY A 318 -15.12 9.07 4.94
C GLY A 318 -15.57 9.67 6.30
N PRO A 319 -16.85 9.51 6.74
CA PRO A 319 -17.92 8.70 6.13
C PRO A 319 -19.17 9.47 5.66
N LYS A 320 -19.88 8.89 4.70
CA LYS A 320 -21.34 9.03 4.53
C LYS A 320 -22.04 8.08 5.51
N ASN A 321 -22.25 8.52 6.75
CA ASN A 321 -22.96 7.92 7.90
C ASN A 321 -23.49 6.46 7.81
N SER A 322 -24.32 6.08 6.82
CA SER A 322 -24.92 4.73 6.71
C SER A 322 -23.97 3.64 6.21
N GLU A 323 -22.80 3.99 5.69
CA GLU A 323 -21.86 3.08 5.02
C GLU A 323 -20.53 2.98 5.77
N ALA A 324 -20.49 3.32 7.07
CA ALA A 324 -19.27 3.28 7.85
C ALA A 324 -18.58 1.90 7.76
N ASP A 325 -19.32 0.79 7.80
CA ASP A 325 -18.76 -0.57 7.69
C ASP A 325 -18.47 -1.05 6.25
N HIS A 326 -18.71 -0.21 5.22
CA HIS A 326 -18.53 -0.59 3.81
C HIS A 326 -17.05 -0.62 3.41
N GLU A 327 -16.67 -1.66 2.67
CA GLU A 327 -15.40 -1.77 1.96
C GLU A 327 -15.65 -1.39 0.50
N LEU A 328 -14.75 -0.63 -0.13
CA LEU A 328 -14.93 -0.13 -1.49
C LEU A 328 -15.03 -1.25 -2.52
N TYR A 329 -14.20 -2.28 -2.41
CA TYR A 329 -14.11 -3.34 -3.41
C TYR A 329 -14.88 -4.59 -2.99
N GLU A 330 -15.64 -5.15 -3.91
CA GLU A 330 -16.11 -6.53 -3.85
C GLU A 330 -15.20 -7.39 -4.73
N ALA A 331 -14.81 -8.58 -4.24
CA ALA A 331 -14.04 -9.51 -5.06
C ALA A 331 -14.96 -10.19 -6.07
N VAL A 332 -14.58 -10.14 -7.35
CA VAL A 332 -15.16 -10.97 -8.40
C VAL A 332 -14.12 -11.98 -8.89
N LYS A 333 -14.54 -12.97 -9.67
CA LYS A 333 -13.61 -14.01 -10.12
C LYS A 333 -12.59 -13.39 -11.07
N GLY A 334 -11.38 -13.14 -10.54
CA GLY A 334 -10.22 -12.62 -11.26
C GLY A 334 -10.19 -11.10 -11.48
N GLY A 335 -10.98 -10.36 -10.70
CA GLY A 335 -11.01 -8.90 -10.71
C GLY A 335 -11.66 -8.32 -9.46
N VAL A 336 -11.93 -7.02 -9.49
CA VAL A 336 -12.68 -6.31 -8.44
C VAL A 336 -13.90 -5.60 -9.02
N HIS A 337 -14.92 -5.47 -8.20
CA HIS A 337 -16.15 -4.73 -8.47
C HIS A 337 -16.31 -3.60 -7.45
N PHE A 338 -16.77 -2.42 -7.85
CA PHE A 338 -17.10 -1.33 -6.93
C PHE A 338 -18.09 -0.33 -7.52
N ASP A 339 -18.82 0.36 -6.64
CA ASP A 339 -19.61 1.52 -7.06
C ASP A 339 -18.68 2.76 -7.13
N ARG A 340 -18.48 3.27 -8.34
CA ARG A 340 -17.60 4.43 -8.57
C ARG A 340 -18.06 5.67 -7.78
N SER A 341 -19.32 5.77 -7.38
CA SER A 341 -19.84 6.88 -6.57
C SER A 341 -19.35 6.92 -5.12
N ASP A 342 -18.72 5.84 -4.65
CA ASP A 342 -18.10 5.76 -3.32
C ASP A 342 -16.76 6.48 -3.28
N ILE A 343 -16.15 6.72 -4.44
CA ILE A 343 -14.87 7.44 -4.57
C ILE A 343 -15.10 8.95 -4.72
N GLY A 344 -16.18 9.35 -5.39
CA GLY A 344 -16.48 10.76 -5.66
C GLY A 344 -17.70 10.95 -6.56
N SER A 345 -18.17 12.18 -6.76
CA SER A 345 -19.30 12.45 -7.66
C SER A 345 -18.88 12.85 -9.08
N ASN A 346 -17.69 13.42 -9.23
CA ASN A 346 -17.16 13.91 -10.49
C ASN A 346 -15.78 13.29 -10.75
N LEU A 347 -15.62 12.60 -11.89
CA LEU A 347 -14.38 11.91 -12.24
C LEU A 347 -13.16 12.84 -12.28
N ASP A 348 -13.32 14.07 -12.75
CA ASP A 348 -12.20 15.03 -12.83
C ASP A 348 -11.71 15.52 -11.47
N ASP A 349 -12.51 15.36 -10.41
CA ASP A 349 -12.10 15.68 -9.04
C ASP A 349 -11.40 14.50 -8.35
N ILE A 350 -11.53 13.28 -8.92
CA ILE A 350 -10.93 12.06 -8.37
C ILE A 350 -9.45 12.00 -8.75
N LYS A 351 -8.58 11.96 -7.74
CA LYS A 351 -7.13 11.94 -7.91
C LYS A 351 -6.62 10.73 -8.67
N GLY A 352 -7.09 9.53 -8.32
CA GLY A 352 -6.73 8.30 -9.02
C GLY A 352 -7.10 8.32 -10.51
N TYR A 353 -8.20 9.01 -10.86
CA TYR A 353 -8.68 9.08 -12.24
C TYR A 353 -7.79 10.01 -13.07
N THR A 354 -7.58 11.22 -12.57
CA THR A 354 -6.82 12.27 -13.26
C THR A 354 -5.33 11.95 -13.37
N GLN A 355 -4.73 11.34 -12.35
CA GLN A 355 -3.29 11.05 -12.35
C GLN A 355 -2.94 9.73 -13.03
N TYR A 356 -3.78 8.70 -12.89
CA TYR A 356 -3.40 7.34 -13.29
C TYR A 356 -4.35 6.75 -14.32
N PHE A 357 -5.66 6.77 -14.08
CA PHE A 357 -6.60 6.09 -14.98
C PHE A 357 -6.63 6.70 -16.39
N LYS A 358 -6.58 8.03 -16.53
CA LYS A 358 -6.48 8.68 -17.85
C LYS A 358 -5.22 8.26 -18.62
N ASN A 359 -4.11 8.06 -17.92
CA ASN A 359 -2.86 7.61 -18.53
C ASN A 359 -2.94 6.14 -18.98
N TYR A 360 -3.71 5.32 -18.27
CA TYR A 360 -4.06 3.98 -18.75
C TYR A 360 -4.94 4.05 -20.01
N LEU A 361 -6.00 4.85 -20.02
CA LEU A 361 -6.85 4.97 -21.20
C LEU A 361 -6.08 5.46 -22.44
N ALA A 362 -5.04 6.27 -22.25
CA ALA A 362 -4.18 6.73 -23.33
C ALA A 362 -3.30 5.64 -23.96
N THR A 363 -3.27 4.42 -23.39
CA THR A 363 -2.60 3.26 -23.99
C THR A 363 -3.52 2.43 -24.88
N LEU A 364 -4.84 2.63 -24.79
CA LEU A 364 -5.83 1.97 -25.64
C LEU A 364 -5.83 2.58 -27.04
N SER A 365 -6.53 1.96 -27.99
CA SER A 365 -6.74 2.57 -29.30
C SER A 365 -7.50 3.90 -29.16
N ALA A 366 -7.31 4.83 -30.10
CA ALA A 366 -7.98 6.13 -30.06
C ALA A 366 -9.51 6.01 -30.05
N GLU A 367 -10.04 5.00 -30.74
CA GLU A 367 -11.47 4.70 -30.82
C GLU A 367 -12.02 4.22 -29.47
N GLU A 368 -11.37 3.23 -28.86
CA GLU A 368 -11.73 2.75 -27.51
C GLU A 368 -11.61 3.87 -26.49
N GLN A 369 -10.50 4.61 -26.50
CA GLN A 369 -10.26 5.73 -25.60
C GLN A 369 -11.37 6.78 -25.69
N ASP A 370 -11.72 7.23 -26.91
CA ASP A 370 -12.76 8.24 -27.11
C ASP A 370 -14.15 7.71 -26.71
N GLY A 371 -14.46 6.46 -27.07
CA GLY A 371 -15.72 5.81 -26.74
C GLY A 371 -15.91 5.62 -25.24
N ILE A 372 -14.86 5.17 -24.55
CA ILE A 372 -14.83 5.01 -23.10
C ILE A 372 -14.98 6.39 -22.42
N ASN A 373 -14.18 7.39 -22.79
CA ASN A 373 -14.22 8.72 -22.17
C ASN A 373 -15.59 9.42 -22.29
N GLN A 374 -16.33 9.18 -23.37
CA GLN A 374 -17.66 9.78 -23.56
C GLN A 374 -18.73 9.21 -22.60
N GLN A 375 -18.56 7.97 -22.14
CA GLN A 375 -19.59 7.25 -21.39
C GLN A 375 -19.26 7.12 -19.89
N LEU A 376 -17.98 7.03 -19.53
CA LEU A 376 -17.50 6.71 -18.18
C LEU A 376 -18.17 7.48 -17.03
N SER A 377 -18.46 8.77 -17.24
CA SER A 377 -19.07 9.61 -16.20
C SER A 377 -20.44 9.12 -15.70
N GLY A 378 -21.20 8.41 -16.55
CA GLY A 378 -22.51 7.87 -16.25
C GLY A 378 -22.52 6.39 -15.83
N LEU A 379 -21.36 5.72 -15.88
CA LEU A 379 -21.20 4.32 -15.52
C LEU A 379 -20.77 4.25 -14.06
N LEU A 380 -21.61 3.64 -13.23
CA LEU A 380 -21.41 3.62 -11.78
C LEU A 380 -20.94 2.26 -11.27
N ASP A 381 -21.29 1.16 -11.95
CA ASP A 381 -20.96 -0.21 -11.55
C ASP A 381 -19.66 -0.64 -12.25
N TRP A 382 -18.51 -0.50 -11.60
CA TRP A 382 -17.21 -0.75 -12.24
C TRP A 382 -16.70 -2.15 -11.92
N TYR A 383 -16.32 -2.89 -12.96
CA TYR A 383 -15.68 -4.20 -12.89
C TYR A 383 -14.34 -4.12 -13.59
N ILE A 384 -13.25 -4.36 -12.86
CA ILE A 384 -11.89 -4.23 -13.39
C ILE A 384 -11.15 -5.54 -13.20
N ALA A 385 -10.72 -6.16 -14.30
CA ALA A 385 -9.93 -7.37 -14.30
C ALA A 385 -8.52 -7.12 -13.75
N GLY A 386 -7.97 -8.14 -13.06
CA GLY A 386 -6.53 -8.21 -12.83
C GLY A 386 -5.82 -8.93 -13.97
N LYS A 387 -6.41 -10.04 -14.43
CA LYS A 387 -5.84 -10.90 -15.49
C LYS A 387 -6.90 -11.57 -16.35
N LYS A 388 -7.66 -12.49 -15.73
CA LYS A 388 -8.82 -13.17 -16.33
C LYS A 388 -10.02 -12.99 -15.43
N MET A 389 -10.99 -12.21 -15.87
CA MET A 389 -12.25 -11.93 -15.22
C MET A 389 -13.39 -12.80 -15.76
N THR A 390 -14.24 -13.25 -14.84
CA THR A 390 -15.59 -13.71 -15.17
C THR A 390 -16.57 -12.95 -14.30
N ALA A 391 -17.35 -12.06 -14.89
CA ALA A 391 -18.23 -11.16 -14.18
C ALA A 391 -19.56 -10.96 -14.92
N THR A 392 -20.60 -10.66 -14.14
CA THR A 392 -21.94 -10.37 -14.64
C THR A 392 -22.49 -9.17 -13.90
N ALA A 393 -22.78 -8.10 -14.63
CA ALA A 393 -23.41 -6.90 -14.10
C ALA A 393 -24.88 -7.16 -13.72
N LYS A 394 -25.47 -6.22 -12.97
CA LYS A 394 -26.86 -6.33 -12.48
C LYS A 394 -27.75 -5.25 -13.12
N ASP A 395 -28.38 -4.40 -12.30
CA ASP A 395 -29.39 -3.44 -12.75
C ASP A 395 -28.88 -2.00 -12.78
N LYS A 396 -27.56 -1.81 -12.77
CA LYS A 396 -26.87 -0.51 -12.88
C LYS A 396 -26.06 -0.47 -14.18
N THR A 397 -25.84 0.74 -14.68
CA THR A 397 -24.96 0.98 -15.83
C THR A 397 -23.53 0.62 -15.46
N ALA A 398 -23.01 -0.40 -16.13
CA ALA A 398 -21.74 -1.03 -15.82
C ALA A 398 -20.63 -0.58 -16.76
N PHE A 399 -19.44 -0.43 -16.19
CA PHE A 399 -18.19 -0.38 -16.93
C PHE A 399 -17.40 -1.63 -16.59
N MET A 400 -17.15 -2.50 -17.57
CA MET A 400 -16.39 -3.72 -17.40
C MET A 400 -15.13 -3.64 -18.25
N LEU A 401 -13.97 -3.71 -17.60
CA LEU A 401 -12.67 -3.67 -18.23
C LEU A 401 -11.95 -4.99 -17.99
N GLY A 402 -11.67 -5.69 -19.08
CA GLY A 402 -10.86 -6.89 -19.15
C GLY A 402 -9.35 -6.63 -19.05
N ALA A 403 -8.58 -7.68 -19.20
CA ALA A 403 -7.12 -7.68 -19.19
C ALA A 403 -6.59 -8.67 -20.24
N ASP A 404 -5.27 -8.90 -20.30
CA ASP A 404 -4.64 -9.63 -21.41
C ASP A 404 -4.98 -11.14 -21.53
N GLU A 405 -5.83 -11.70 -20.66
CA GLU A 405 -6.29 -13.08 -20.77
C GLU A 405 -7.79 -13.17 -21.07
N THR A 406 -8.21 -14.27 -21.69
CA THR A 406 -9.62 -14.55 -22.03
C THR A 406 -10.60 -14.26 -20.89
N ASP A 407 -11.40 -13.23 -21.10
CA ASP A 407 -12.43 -12.75 -20.21
C ASP A 407 -13.82 -13.22 -20.60
N ILE A 408 -14.70 -13.29 -19.61
CA ILE A 408 -16.13 -13.54 -19.81
C ILE A 408 -16.89 -12.44 -19.09
N LEU A 409 -17.28 -11.43 -19.84
CA LEU A 409 -17.96 -10.25 -19.34
C LEU A 409 -19.41 -10.27 -19.81
N THR A 410 -20.34 -10.11 -18.88
CA THR A 410 -21.77 -10.06 -19.17
C THR A 410 -22.31 -8.79 -18.54
N GLY A 411 -22.90 -7.92 -19.35
CA GLY A 411 -23.66 -6.76 -18.93
C GLY A 411 -24.95 -7.17 -18.22
N GLY A 412 -25.82 -6.19 -18.05
CA GLY A 412 -27.00 -6.24 -17.21
C GLY A 412 -28.24 -5.77 -17.96
N SER A 413 -29.15 -5.14 -17.21
CA SER A 413 -30.42 -4.63 -17.76
C SER A 413 -30.37 -3.13 -18.11
N LYS A 414 -29.16 -2.59 -18.30
CA LYS A 414 -28.87 -1.17 -18.52
C LYS A 414 -27.84 -1.05 -19.64
N ASN A 415 -27.69 0.18 -20.12
CA ASN A 415 -26.69 0.52 -21.11
C ASN A 415 -25.29 0.42 -20.49
N ASP A 416 -24.56 -0.61 -20.90
CA ASP A 416 -23.29 -0.99 -20.34
C ASP A 416 -22.15 -0.79 -21.34
N LEU A 417 -20.94 -0.68 -20.81
CA LEU A 417 -19.71 -0.57 -21.57
C LEU A 417 -18.78 -1.70 -21.17
N LEU A 418 -18.54 -2.62 -22.10
CA LEU A 418 -17.65 -3.76 -21.92
C LEU A 418 -16.44 -3.58 -22.84
N ALA A 419 -15.24 -3.75 -22.29
CA ALA A 419 -13.99 -3.75 -23.05
C ALA A 419 -13.17 -4.99 -22.66
N GLY A 420 -12.91 -5.89 -23.60
CA GLY A 420 -12.15 -7.14 -23.39
C GLY A 420 -10.65 -6.91 -23.25
N ALA A 421 -10.12 -5.95 -24.02
CA ALA A 421 -8.70 -5.62 -24.11
C ALA A 421 -7.91 -6.60 -24.96
N ALA A 422 -7.21 -7.59 -24.40
CA ALA A 422 -6.44 -8.54 -25.20
C ALA A 422 -6.72 -9.96 -24.76
N GLY A 423 -6.61 -10.91 -25.69
CA GLY A 423 -6.97 -12.29 -25.45
C GLY A 423 -8.35 -12.60 -26.03
N SER A 424 -8.66 -13.89 -26.18
CA SER A 424 -9.90 -14.28 -26.85
C SER A 424 -11.10 -14.19 -25.91
N ASP A 425 -11.82 -13.08 -25.96
CA ASP A 425 -12.82 -12.70 -24.97
C ASP A 425 -14.24 -13.07 -25.38
N THR A 426 -15.13 -13.12 -24.40
CA THR A 426 -16.57 -13.25 -24.60
C THR A 426 -17.29 -12.13 -23.89
N LEU A 427 -17.88 -11.23 -24.67
CA LEU A 427 -18.61 -10.05 -24.21
C LEU A 427 -20.08 -10.18 -24.57
N GLN A 428 -20.97 -9.97 -23.59
CA GLN A 428 -22.42 -10.05 -23.77
C GLN A 428 -23.06 -8.79 -23.18
N GLY A 429 -23.74 -7.97 -23.99
CA GLY A 429 -24.42 -6.74 -23.53
C GLY A 429 -25.63 -7.03 -22.66
N GLU A 430 -26.44 -8.01 -23.09
CA GLU A 430 -27.74 -8.40 -22.50
C GLU A 430 -28.88 -7.47 -22.90
N ALA A 431 -29.30 -6.55 -22.05
CA ALA A 431 -30.43 -5.67 -22.36
C ALA A 431 -30.06 -4.22 -22.09
N GLY A 432 -30.25 -3.36 -23.08
CA GLY A 432 -29.77 -1.99 -23.00
C GLY A 432 -29.19 -1.60 -24.35
N ASP A 433 -28.91 -0.31 -24.56
CA ASP A 433 -28.10 0.08 -25.72
C ASP A 433 -26.63 0.02 -25.29
N ASP A 434 -25.98 -1.09 -25.57
CA ASP A 434 -24.66 -1.44 -25.02
C ASP A 434 -23.52 -1.07 -25.98
N THR A 435 -22.32 -0.89 -25.43
CA THR A 435 -21.09 -0.71 -26.19
C THR A 435 -20.07 -1.78 -25.83
N LEU A 436 -19.66 -2.60 -26.79
CA LEU A 436 -18.75 -3.72 -26.60
C LEU A 436 -17.50 -3.52 -27.47
N TYR A 437 -16.32 -3.52 -26.85
CA TYR A 437 -15.02 -3.52 -27.51
C TYR A 437 -14.33 -4.87 -27.24
N GLY A 438 -14.13 -5.68 -28.28
CA GLY A 438 -13.39 -6.95 -28.17
C GLY A 438 -11.93 -6.67 -27.82
N GLY A 439 -11.26 -5.95 -28.72
CA GLY A 439 -9.90 -5.49 -28.52
C GLY A 439 -8.95 -6.27 -29.43
N ALA A 440 -8.02 -7.04 -28.87
CA ALA A 440 -7.07 -7.84 -29.63
C ALA A 440 -7.30 -9.34 -29.43
N ASP A 441 -6.99 -10.12 -30.48
CA ASP A 441 -7.24 -11.55 -30.61
C ASP A 441 -8.69 -11.88 -31.00
N GLN A 442 -9.09 -13.15 -30.94
CA GLN A 442 -10.38 -13.62 -31.48
C GLN A 442 -11.49 -13.49 -30.45
N ASP A 443 -12.38 -12.54 -30.65
CA ASP A 443 -13.41 -12.21 -29.68
C ASP A 443 -14.80 -12.68 -30.10
N THR A 444 -15.69 -12.83 -29.11
CA THR A 444 -17.11 -13.07 -29.31
C THR A 444 -17.91 -11.97 -28.65
N LEU A 445 -18.57 -11.14 -29.46
CA LEU A 445 -19.38 -10.01 -29.03
C LEU A 445 -20.86 -10.28 -29.34
N LEU A 446 -21.68 -10.29 -28.30
CA LEU A 446 -23.12 -10.49 -28.38
C LEU A 446 -23.84 -9.26 -27.80
N GLY A 447 -24.47 -8.44 -28.62
CA GLY A 447 -25.25 -7.28 -28.17
C GLY A 447 -26.49 -7.70 -27.37
N ASN A 448 -27.21 -8.68 -27.93
CA ASN A 448 -28.48 -9.22 -27.44
C ASN A 448 -29.65 -8.26 -27.69
N ALA A 449 -30.17 -7.51 -26.71
CA ALA A 449 -31.40 -6.74 -26.89
C ALA A 449 -31.18 -5.25 -26.66
N GLY A 450 -31.44 -4.44 -27.68
CA GLY A 450 -31.25 -2.99 -27.66
C GLY A 450 -30.54 -2.54 -28.93
N ASN A 451 -30.13 -1.28 -29.01
CA ASN A 451 -29.41 -0.77 -30.18
C ASN A 451 -27.93 -0.69 -29.83
N ASP A 452 -27.22 -1.76 -30.14
CA ASP A 452 -25.88 -1.99 -29.61
C ASP A 452 -24.79 -1.49 -30.57
N LYS A 453 -23.62 -1.21 -30.01
CA LYS A 453 -22.40 -0.92 -30.77
C LYS A 453 -21.34 -1.95 -30.43
N LEU A 454 -20.99 -2.78 -31.41
CA LEU A 454 -19.98 -3.82 -31.26
C LEU A 454 -18.77 -3.48 -32.12
N TYR A 455 -17.60 -3.49 -31.52
CA TYR A 455 -16.31 -3.25 -32.15
C TYR A 455 -15.44 -4.50 -31.92
N GLY A 456 -15.21 -5.30 -32.95
CA GLY A 456 -14.38 -6.51 -32.86
C GLY A 456 -12.95 -6.17 -32.50
N GLY A 457 -12.33 -5.32 -33.32
CA GLY A 457 -10.96 -4.84 -33.07
C GLY A 457 -9.98 -5.57 -33.98
N ALA A 458 -8.90 -6.11 -33.44
CA ALA A 458 -7.90 -6.84 -34.20
C ALA A 458 -8.02 -8.34 -33.96
N GLY A 459 -8.32 -9.13 -34.98
CA GLY A 459 -8.52 -10.55 -34.75
C GLY A 459 -9.30 -11.26 -35.83
N ILE A 460 -10.00 -12.31 -35.44
CA ILE A 460 -11.07 -12.89 -36.23
C ILE A 460 -12.24 -13.01 -35.28
N ASP A 461 -13.15 -12.06 -35.39
CA ASP A 461 -14.15 -11.84 -34.36
C ASP A 461 -15.50 -12.39 -34.78
N LEU A 462 -16.33 -12.70 -33.80
CA LEU A 462 -17.72 -13.04 -34.00
C LEU A 462 -18.60 -11.93 -33.41
N LEU A 463 -19.39 -11.29 -34.27
CA LEU A 463 -20.30 -10.22 -33.88
C LEU A 463 -21.75 -10.64 -34.15
N ASP A 464 -22.60 -10.56 -33.13
CA ASP A 464 -24.05 -10.77 -33.20
C ASP A 464 -24.72 -9.61 -32.46
N GLY A 465 -25.29 -8.65 -33.20
CA GLY A 465 -26.01 -7.51 -32.60
C GLY A 465 -27.26 -7.96 -31.84
N GLY A 466 -27.96 -8.98 -32.36
CA GLY A 466 -29.17 -9.50 -31.76
C GLY A 466 -30.43 -8.79 -32.24
N ALA A 467 -31.15 -8.14 -31.34
CA ALA A 467 -32.45 -7.53 -31.56
C ALA A 467 -32.41 -6.03 -31.30
N GLY A 468 -32.50 -5.25 -32.37
CA GLY A 468 -32.56 -3.78 -32.35
C GLY A 468 -31.84 -3.23 -33.57
N ASP A 469 -31.64 -1.93 -33.64
CA ASP A 469 -30.90 -1.31 -34.73
C ASP A 469 -29.41 -1.22 -34.36
N ASP A 470 -28.65 -2.26 -34.68
CA ASP A 470 -27.27 -2.42 -34.20
C ASP A 470 -26.22 -1.81 -35.14
N THR A 471 -25.07 -1.46 -34.59
CA THR A 471 -23.89 -1.07 -35.37
C THR A 471 -22.71 -2.00 -35.06
N LEU A 472 -22.26 -2.73 -36.07
CA LEU A 472 -21.20 -3.74 -35.96
C LEU A 472 -19.98 -3.32 -36.79
N TYR A 473 -18.85 -3.12 -36.12
CA TYR A 473 -17.55 -2.83 -36.72
C TYR A 473 -16.65 -4.05 -36.53
N GLY A 474 -16.22 -4.69 -37.63
CA GLY A 474 -15.32 -5.85 -37.55
C GLY A 474 -13.94 -5.46 -37.07
N GLY A 475 -13.34 -4.52 -37.79
CA GLY A 475 -11.97 -4.08 -37.54
C GLY A 475 -11.01 -4.84 -38.44
N ASP A 476 -9.81 -5.12 -37.94
CA ASP A 476 -8.80 -5.87 -38.68
C ASP A 476 -9.08 -7.36 -38.55
N GLY A 477 -9.40 -8.05 -39.65
CA GLY A 477 -9.70 -9.46 -39.51
C GLY A 477 -10.43 -10.09 -40.67
N ARG A 478 -10.85 -11.34 -40.47
CA ARG A 478 -11.91 -11.93 -41.31
C ARG A 478 -13.03 -12.36 -40.41
N ASP A 479 -13.83 -11.39 -40.05
CA ASP A 479 -14.83 -11.52 -38.99
C ASP A 479 -16.08 -12.24 -39.46
N VAL A 480 -16.91 -12.64 -38.50
CA VAL A 480 -18.13 -13.39 -38.72
C VAL A 480 -19.29 -12.61 -38.12
N TYR A 481 -20.17 -12.14 -38.99
CA TYR A 481 -21.41 -11.45 -38.60
C TYR A 481 -22.55 -12.45 -38.55
N ARG A 482 -23.09 -12.70 -37.37
CA ARG A 482 -24.23 -13.60 -37.20
C ARG A 482 -25.52 -12.80 -37.14
N LEU A 483 -26.37 -13.02 -38.14
CA LEU A 483 -27.68 -12.39 -38.24
C LEU A 483 -28.78 -13.46 -38.13
N ASN A 484 -29.52 -13.44 -37.02
CA ASN A 484 -30.55 -14.44 -36.72
C ASN A 484 -31.99 -13.96 -37.03
N GLY A 485 -32.15 -12.71 -37.44
CA GLY A 485 -33.44 -12.12 -37.85
C GLY A 485 -34.37 -11.84 -36.67
N GLN A 486 -33.83 -11.27 -35.59
CA GLN A 486 -34.58 -10.98 -34.37
C GLN A 486 -35.31 -9.62 -34.39
N GLY A 487 -35.14 -8.81 -35.44
CA GLY A 487 -35.76 -7.49 -35.59
C GLY A 487 -34.75 -6.48 -36.13
N GLY A 488 -35.15 -5.21 -36.25
CA GLY A 488 -34.23 -4.08 -36.47
C GLY A 488 -33.56 -3.95 -37.85
N THR A 489 -32.68 -2.95 -37.94
CA THR A 489 -31.87 -2.59 -39.11
C THR A 489 -30.41 -2.39 -38.70
N ASP A 490 -29.60 -3.41 -38.96
CA ASP A 490 -28.19 -3.37 -38.57
C ASP A 490 -27.34 -2.65 -39.62
N ARG A 491 -26.35 -1.90 -39.15
CA ARG A 491 -25.26 -1.36 -39.95
C ARG A 491 -24.00 -2.17 -39.67
N ILE A 492 -23.44 -2.77 -40.71
CA ILE A 492 -22.15 -3.46 -40.65
C ILE A 492 -21.12 -2.62 -41.42
N GLU A 493 -19.98 -2.36 -40.79
CA GLU A 493 -18.83 -1.71 -41.38
C GLU A 493 -17.58 -2.56 -41.18
N ASP A 494 -17.01 -3.02 -42.30
CA ASP A 494 -15.88 -3.94 -42.35
C ASP A 494 -15.11 -3.74 -43.66
N ASP A 495 -13.81 -4.04 -43.66
CA ASP A 495 -12.97 -4.12 -44.85
C ASP A 495 -12.83 -5.58 -45.39
N GLY A 496 -13.31 -6.56 -44.60
CA GLY A 496 -13.25 -7.99 -44.87
C GLY A 496 -14.53 -8.75 -44.48
N GLY A 497 -14.40 -10.00 -44.01
CA GLY A 497 -15.47 -10.69 -43.29
C GLY A 497 -16.40 -11.65 -44.06
N VAL A 498 -17.15 -12.43 -43.27
CA VAL A 498 -18.16 -13.41 -43.68
C VAL A 498 -19.50 -13.07 -43.02
N LEU A 499 -20.50 -12.80 -43.86
CA LEU A 499 -21.86 -12.57 -43.41
C LEU A 499 -22.63 -13.89 -43.30
N MET A 500 -23.08 -14.25 -42.10
CA MET A 500 -23.91 -15.43 -41.85
C MET A 500 -25.34 -15.04 -41.50
N TRP A 501 -26.32 -15.58 -42.23
CA TRP A 501 -27.74 -15.45 -41.93
C TRP A 501 -28.36 -16.81 -41.64
N LYS A 502 -28.94 -16.97 -40.44
CA LYS A 502 -29.59 -18.22 -40.01
C LYS A 502 -28.71 -19.46 -40.23
N GLY A 503 -27.42 -19.33 -39.97
CA GLY A 503 -26.42 -20.40 -40.13
C GLY A 503 -25.98 -20.68 -41.58
N GLN A 504 -26.31 -19.80 -42.54
CA GLN A 504 -25.86 -19.88 -43.93
C GLN A 504 -24.99 -18.67 -44.29
N ILE A 505 -23.91 -18.89 -45.05
CA ILE A 505 -23.07 -17.81 -45.58
C ILE A 505 -23.83 -17.10 -46.70
N LEU A 506 -24.04 -15.79 -46.56
CA LEU A 506 -24.70 -14.94 -47.56
C LEU A 506 -23.70 -14.23 -48.48
N ALA A 507 -22.56 -13.80 -47.92
CA ALA A 507 -21.51 -13.07 -48.62
C ALA A 507 -20.18 -13.22 -47.86
N GLY A 508 -19.05 -13.14 -48.58
CA GLY A 508 -17.69 -13.26 -48.06
C GLY A 508 -16.73 -13.77 -49.15
N ALA A 509 -15.49 -13.28 -49.18
CA ALA A 509 -14.44 -13.67 -50.13
C ALA A 509 -13.54 -14.78 -49.59
#